data_AF-A0A5J4TPW0-F1
#
_entry.id   AF-A0A5J4TPW0-F1
#
_cell.length_a   1.000
_cell.length_b   1.000
_cell.length_c   1.000
_cell.angle_alpha   90.00
_cell.angle_beta   90.00
_cell.angle_gamma   90.00
#
_symmetry.space_group_name_H-M   'P 1'
#
loop_
_entity.id
_entity.type
_entity.pdbx_description
1 polymer ?
#
loop_
_entity_poly.entity_id
_entity_poly.type
_entity_poly.pdbx_seq_one_letter_code
_entity_poly.pdbx_strand_id
1 'polypeptide(L)'
;QNEQLEGNEQVDSKERQKETNNEDQHNNKEIEKGNKHSKLGKEKDELNETKNDNENENEKDDKLRKDNQKESGKERDNKEDKQQIKEKDEQNETQNEKEKGNTKEKRNTNEKLKEEEEEEEEEEEDQNEKQSIQDQSHTNQQVLQSHSSSDQKSPSLPSSHQSEQSHPPSSQKIQFNDDQDIITNQQQYNTTPQKQVPQQPIQQLAITPNEFKFHIKATASCKNDLVIKGGDLQTTMVVFDRELTQGVWRFLAKATKLSASFGIGIIDANQTKILHPFRINNRLNNNSICYIGKMLWIKGSGKVDQANKEITSNQSVTAVVDLISDPHTFSLTINAQMQPFCVTHIPDKVKFVFTLGNATDQWKIISLKESQIGIDLDRFDEKKRYKYE
;
A
#
# COMPACT_ATOMS: atom_id res chain seq x y z
N GLN A 1 17.03 2.27 70.62
CA GLN A 1 18.46 2.28 70.30
C GLN A 1 18.57 2.23 68.77
N ASN A 2 19.10 3.34 68.22
CA ASN A 2 19.51 3.66 66.84
C ASN A 2 18.40 3.78 65.77
N GLU A 3 17.98 5.00 65.40
CA GLU A 3 18.62 6.02 64.51
C GLU A 3 18.48 5.63 63.02
N GLN A 4 17.58 6.28 62.28
CA GLN A 4 17.77 7.53 61.52
C GLN A 4 18.81 7.42 60.39
N LEU A 5 18.32 7.44 59.13
CA LEU A 5 19.01 8.04 57.99
C LEU A 5 17.96 8.61 57.03
N GLU A 6 17.69 9.90 57.17
CA GLU A 6 17.32 10.80 56.07
C GLU A 6 18.61 11.24 55.36
N GLY A 7 18.56 11.43 54.05
CA GLY A 7 19.68 11.94 53.26
C GLY A 7 19.21 12.47 51.91
N ASN A 8 19.03 13.78 51.86
CA ASN A 8 18.76 14.61 50.68
C ASN A 8 19.87 14.52 49.63
N GLU A 9 19.49 14.53 48.34
CA GLU A 9 20.29 15.15 47.29
C GLU A 9 19.39 15.93 46.34
N GLN A 10 19.47 17.26 46.46
CA GLN A 10 18.96 18.27 45.56
C GLN A 10 20.05 19.35 45.54
N VAL A 11 20.55 19.73 44.36
CA VAL A 11 21.30 20.96 43.97
C VAL A 11 21.81 20.69 42.54
N ASP A 12 21.17 21.32 41.54
CA ASP A 12 21.72 22.39 40.68
C ASP A 12 22.62 21.86 39.53
N SER A 13 22.71 22.44 38.34
CA SER A 13 22.03 23.55 37.65
C SER A 13 22.71 23.61 36.27
N LYS A 14 21.95 24.01 35.25
CA LYS A 14 22.38 24.83 34.11
C LYS A 14 23.27 24.23 32.99
N GLU A 15 23.08 24.88 31.83
CA GLU A 15 23.84 24.84 30.58
C GLU A 15 23.63 23.68 29.61
N ARG A 16 22.72 23.90 28.64
CA ARG A 16 23.00 23.79 27.19
C ARG A 16 21.79 24.28 26.37
N GLN A 17 21.80 25.57 26.02
CA GLN A 17 21.02 26.11 24.90
C GLN A 17 21.92 27.09 24.13
N LYS A 18 22.51 26.59 23.05
CA LYS A 18 23.24 27.24 21.94
C LYS A 18 23.36 26.12 20.90
N GLU A 19 23.07 26.22 19.62
CA GLU A 19 22.88 27.29 18.65
C GLU A 19 22.01 26.69 17.52
N THR A 20 21.14 27.48 16.89
CA THR A 20 20.76 27.34 15.47
C THR A 20 19.98 28.58 15.08
N ASN A 21 20.72 29.59 14.63
CA ASN A 21 20.20 30.70 13.84
C ASN A 21 21.34 31.06 12.88
N ASN A 22 21.22 30.68 11.62
CA ASN A 22 21.56 31.50 10.46
C ASN A 22 21.33 30.73 9.16
N GLU A 23 21.06 31.52 8.12
CA GLU A 23 20.96 31.17 6.70
C GLU A 23 19.61 30.63 6.22
N ASP A 24 18.74 31.56 5.79
CA ASP A 24 18.32 31.59 4.38
C ASP A 24 17.59 32.91 4.07
N GLN A 25 18.37 33.91 3.66
CA GLN A 25 17.92 35.00 2.80
C GLN A 25 18.74 34.95 1.52
N HIS A 26 18.10 34.57 0.40
CA HIS A 26 18.24 35.18 -0.93
C HIS A 26 17.74 34.23 -2.02
N ASN A 27 16.58 34.54 -2.61
CA ASN A 27 16.48 34.88 -4.05
C ASN A 27 15.01 34.99 -4.47
N ASN A 28 14.54 36.24 -4.48
CA ASN A 28 13.44 36.67 -5.35
C ASN A 28 14.07 37.20 -6.64
N LYS A 29 13.78 36.58 -7.78
CA LYS A 29 13.96 37.21 -9.08
C LYS A 29 12.90 36.73 -10.07
N GLU A 30 12.00 37.67 -10.35
CA GLU A 30 11.29 37.94 -11.61
C GLU A 30 11.37 36.89 -12.72
N ILE A 31 10.21 36.37 -13.14
CA ILE A 31 9.85 36.27 -14.56
C ILE A 31 8.36 36.62 -14.70
N GLU A 32 8.07 37.88 -14.99
CA GLU A 32 6.91 38.25 -15.80
C GLU A 32 7.22 37.94 -17.26
N LYS A 33 6.34 37.19 -17.95
CA LYS A 33 5.91 37.47 -19.34
C LYS A 33 4.88 36.45 -19.81
N GLY A 34 3.69 36.98 -20.10
CA GLY A 34 2.94 36.71 -21.34
C GLY A 34 2.35 35.32 -21.53
N ASN A 35 1.02 35.22 -21.42
CA ASN A 35 0.17 34.80 -22.55
C ASN A 35 -1.31 34.88 -22.16
N LYS A 36 -1.97 35.96 -22.57
CA LYS A 36 -3.43 36.01 -22.72
C LYS A 36 -3.71 36.04 -24.21
N HIS A 37 -4.20 34.93 -24.76
CA HIS A 37 -5.13 34.89 -25.90
C HIS A 37 -5.51 33.44 -26.20
N SER A 38 -6.74 33.04 -25.86
CA SER A 38 -7.47 32.08 -26.70
C SER A 38 -8.98 32.20 -26.50
N LYS A 39 -9.63 32.74 -27.54
CA LYS A 39 -10.81 32.19 -28.23
C LYS A 39 -12.05 31.84 -27.38
N LEU A 40 -12.98 32.78 -27.33
CA LEU A 40 -14.43 32.52 -27.33
C LEU A 40 -15.02 33.20 -28.57
N GLY A 41 -15.81 32.45 -29.34
CA GLY A 41 -16.44 32.95 -30.56
C GLY A 41 -16.95 31.80 -31.43
N LYS A 42 -18.17 31.34 -31.15
CA LYS A 42 -19.01 30.57 -32.08
C LYS A 42 -20.38 31.23 -32.06
N GLU A 43 -20.67 32.02 -33.07
CA GLU A 43 -22.04 32.30 -33.49
C GLU A 43 -22.08 32.14 -35.02
N LYS A 44 -23.09 31.39 -35.44
CA LYS A 44 -23.51 31.21 -36.83
C LYS A 44 -24.45 32.37 -37.18
N ASP A 45 -24.47 32.75 -38.45
CA ASP A 45 -25.63 33.17 -39.27
C ASP A 45 -25.06 33.50 -40.67
N GLU A 46 -25.39 32.72 -41.70
CA GLU A 46 -26.46 32.92 -42.69
C GLU A 46 -26.14 33.87 -43.87
N LEU A 47 -26.21 33.27 -45.07
CA LEU A 47 -26.73 33.75 -46.37
C LEU A 47 -25.98 34.74 -47.31
N ASN A 48 -25.92 34.26 -48.56
CA ASN A 48 -26.08 34.91 -49.88
C ASN A 48 -24.88 35.23 -50.80
N GLU A 49 -24.96 34.60 -52.00
CA GLU A 49 -24.71 35.02 -53.39
C GLU A 49 -23.60 36.05 -53.67
N THR A 50 -22.70 35.88 -54.66
CA THR A 50 -22.98 36.11 -56.10
C THR A 50 -21.77 35.68 -56.96
N LYS A 51 -22.04 35.34 -58.23
CA LYS A 51 -21.10 35.02 -59.34
C LYS A 51 -20.16 36.19 -59.72
N ASN A 52 -18.98 35.89 -60.29
CA ASN A 52 -18.55 36.41 -61.61
C ASN A 52 -17.17 35.87 -62.07
N ASP A 53 -17.05 35.80 -63.39
CA ASP A 53 -15.96 35.22 -64.19
C ASP A 53 -14.76 36.17 -64.44
N ASN A 54 -13.67 35.54 -64.90
CA ASN A 54 -12.71 35.98 -65.93
C ASN A 54 -11.44 36.82 -65.63
N GLU A 55 -10.42 36.49 -66.46
CA GLU A 55 -9.13 37.14 -66.78
C GLU A 55 -7.96 36.89 -65.81
N ASN A 56 -6.92 36.08 -66.08
CA ASN A 56 -6.07 35.76 -67.24
C ASN A 56 -4.84 36.70 -67.40
N GLU A 57 -3.68 36.08 -67.20
CA GLU A 57 -2.38 36.26 -67.90
C GLU A 57 -1.73 37.66 -68.00
N ASN A 58 -0.73 37.91 -67.14
CA ASN A 58 0.58 38.49 -67.50
C ASN A 58 1.51 38.59 -66.28
N GLU A 59 2.18 37.49 -65.87
CA GLU A 59 3.32 37.58 -64.93
C GLU A 59 4.14 36.27 -64.88
N LYS A 60 4.60 35.81 -66.04
CA LYS A 60 5.59 34.74 -66.13
C LYS A 60 6.57 35.12 -67.23
N ASP A 61 7.63 35.84 -66.88
CA ASP A 61 8.89 35.76 -67.63
C ASP A 61 10.12 36.37 -66.93
N ASP A 62 9.98 37.05 -65.78
CA ASP A 62 11.13 37.71 -65.14
C ASP A 62 11.78 36.93 -63.96
N LYS A 63 11.44 35.66 -63.79
CA LYS A 63 11.87 34.84 -62.63
C LYS A 63 12.90 33.74 -62.94
N LEU A 64 13.39 33.63 -64.18
CA LEU A 64 14.24 32.52 -64.62
C LEU A 64 15.73 32.89 -64.79
N ARG A 65 16.18 34.06 -64.31
CA ARG A 65 17.57 34.52 -64.49
C ARG A 65 18.39 34.76 -63.20
N LYS A 66 17.89 34.37 -62.02
CA LYS A 66 18.61 34.58 -60.74
C LYS A 66 19.11 33.31 -60.03
N ASP A 67 18.83 32.12 -60.55
CA ASP A 67 19.13 30.88 -59.80
C ASP A 67 20.47 30.21 -60.15
N ASN A 68 21.16 30.62 -61.22
CA ASN A 68 22.40 29.95 -61.66
C ASN A 68 23.73 30.54 -61.14
N GLN A 69 23.72 31.42 -60.13
CA GLN A 69 24.96 31.94 -59.52
C GLN A 69 25.12 31.62 -58.02
N LYS A 70 24.30 30.73 -57.45
CA LYS A 70 24.31 30.44 -56.00
C LYS A 70 24.67 29.00 -55.61
N GLU A 71 25.16 28.19 -56.55
CA GLU A 71 25.50 26.77 -56.28
C GLU A 71 27.00 26.46 -56.16
N SER A 72 27.93 27.33 -56.56
CA SER A 72 29.37 27.02 -56.47
C SER A 72 30.03 27.31 -55.12
N GLY A 73 29.30 27.86 -54.15
CA GLY A 73 29.83 28.22 -52.82
C GLY A 73 29.53 27.22 -51.70
N LYS A 74 28.62 26.25 -51.89
CA LYS A 74 28.14 25.37 -50.81
C LYS A 74 28.84 24.01 -50.70
N GLU A 75 29.79 23.73 -51.59
CA GLU A 75 30.43 22.41 -51.65
C GLU A 75 31.75 22.32 -50.88
N ARG A 76 32.31 23.46 -50.42
CA ARG A 76 33.55 23.48 -49.61
C ARG A 76 33.31 23.41 -48.10
N ASP A 77 32.20 23.94 -47.60
CA ASP A 77 31.90 23.94 -46.15
C ASP A 77 31.43 22.56 -45.64
N ASN A 78 31.06 21.64 -46.54
CA ASN A 78 30.47 20.35 -46.17
C ASN A 78 31.51 19.22 -45.94
N LYS A 79 32.80 19.50 -46.14
CA LYS A 79 33.90 18.53 -45.90
C LYS A 79 34.51 18.67 -44.51
N GLU A 80 34.63 19.89 -43.98
CA GLU A 80 35.16 20.10 -42.63
C GLU A 80 34.16 19.64 -41.54
N ASP A 81 32.87 19.88 -41.75
CA ASP A 81 31.83 19.42 -40.81
C ASP A 81 31.72 17.89 -40.72
N LYS A 82 31.93 17.18 -41.85
CA LYS A 82 31.93 15.71 -41.84
C LYS A 82 33.13 15.11 -41.12
N GLN A 83 34.27 15.80 -41.12
CA GLN A 83 35.47 15.32 -40.44
C GLN A 83 35.37 15.54 -38.92
N GLN A 84 34.79 16.67 -38.48
CA GLN A 84 34.54 16.92 -37.06
C GLN A 84 33.48 16.00 -36.42
N ILE A 85 32.47 15.57 -37.19
CA ILE A 85 31.48 14.60 -36.71
C ILE A 85 32.14 13.23 -36.48
N LYS A 86 32.99 12.80 -37.41
CA LYS A 86 33.66 11.49 -37.29
C LYS A 86 34.62 11.41 -36.10
N GLU A 87 35.35 12.48 -35.81
CA GLU A 87 36.24 12.54 -34.63
C GLU A 87 35.45 12.55 -33.30
N LYS A 88 34.27 13.16 -33.27
CA LYS A 88 33.38 13.11 -32.08
C LYS A 88 32.81 11.72 -31.83
N ASP A 89 32.46 11.00 -32.88
CA ASP A 89 31.92 9.65 -32.76
C ASP A 89 32.99 8.66 -32.23
N GLU A 90 34.24 8.75 -32.71
CA GLU A 90 35.35 7.92 -32.20
C GLU A 90 35.72 8.24 -30.74
N GLN A 91 35.63 9.51 -30.32
CA GLN A 91 35.83 9.90 -28.92
C GLN A 91 34.72 9.37 -27.99
N ASN A 92 33.47 9.41 -28.44
CA ASN A 92 32.33 8.87 -27.68
C ASN A 92 32.37 7.34 -27.55
N GLU A 93 32.83 6.63 -28.59
CA GLU A 93 32.97 5.17 -28.54
C GLU A 93 34.05 4.75 -27.52
N THR A 94 35.19 5.47 -27.50
CA THR A 94 36.27 5.24 -26.54
C THR A 94 35.85 5.54 -25.09
N GLN A 95 35.00 6.54 -24.87
CA GLN A 95 34.48 6.87 -23.54
C GLN A 95 33.47 5.82 -23.03
N ASN A 96 32.61 5.31 -23.92
CA ASN A 96 31.65 4.25 -23.60
C ASN A 96 32.32 2.91 -23.26
N GLU A 97 33.47 2.58 -23.85
CA GLU A 97 34.21 1.36 -23.50
C GLU A 97 34.85 1.45 -22.10
N LYS A 98 35.34 2.63 -21.70
CA LYS A 98 35.87 2.85 -20.34
C LYS A 98 34.78 2.76 -19.27
N GLU A 99 33.57 3.24 -19.55
CA GLU A 99 32.44 3.13 -18.61
C GLU A 99 31.92 1.68 -18.48
N LYS A 100 31.95 0.90 -19.56
CA LYS A 100 31.62 -0.53 -19.51
C LYS A 100 32.61 -1.36 -18.68
N GLY A 101 33.89 -0.99 -18.66
CA GLY A 101 34.91 -1.62 -17.80
C GLY A 101 34.61 -1.43 -16.31
N ASN A 102 34.36 -0.18 -15.89
CA ASN A 102 34.08 0.17 -14.49
C ASN A 102 32.77 -0.45 -13.95
N THR A 103 31.82 -0.78 -14.83
CA THR A 103 30.54 -1.36 -14.42
C THR A 103 30.65 -2.87 -14.12
N LYS A 104 31.57 -3.59 -14.77
CA LYS A 104 31.81 -5.01 -14.49
C LYS A 104 32.53 -5.21 -13.15
N GLU A 105 33.49 -4.36 -12.83
CA GLU A 105 34.24 -4.47 -11.57
C GLU A 105 33.34 -4.21 -10.35
N LYS A 106 32.44 -3.21 -10.43
CA LYS A 106 31.44 -2.94 -9.38
C LYS A 106 30.39 -4.05 -9.20
N ARG A 107 30.06 -4.80 -10.27
CA ARG A 107 29.12 -5.94 -10.15
C ARG A 107 29.74 -7.09 -9.36
N ASN A 108 31.02 -7.41 -9.61
CA ASN A 108 31.69 -8.49 -8.91
C ASN A 108 31.90 -8.19 -7.41
N THR A 109 32.12 -6.94 -7.03
CA THR A 109 32.25 -6.56 -5.61
C THR A 109 30.92 -6.68 -4.85
N ASN A 110 29.80 -6.34 -5.50
CA ASN A 110 28.48 -6.42 -4.88
C ASN A 110 27.95 -7.86 -4.77
N GLU A 111 28.30 -8.76 -5.70
CA GLU A 111 27.96 -10.19 -5.56
C GLU A 111 28.70 -10.82 -4.38
N LYS A 112 29.98 -10.50 -4.19
CA LYS A 112 30.77 -11.03 -3.07
C LYS A 112 30.26 -10.56 -1.70
N LEU A 113 29.89 -9.28 -1.57
CA LEU A 113 29.30 -8.75 -0.33
C LEU A 113 27.94 -9.40 -0.01
N LYS A 114 27.20 -9.80 -1.03
CA LYS A 114 25.90 -10.44 -0.86
C LYS A 114 26.00 -11.91 -0.45
N GLU A 115 27.06 -12.61 -0.89
CA GLU A 115 27.37 -13.96 -0.41
C GLU A 115 27.84 -13.93 1.06
N GLU A 116 28.64 -12.93 1.46
CA GLU A 116 29.07 -12.77 2.86
C GLU A 116 27.90 -12.42 3.81
N GLU A 117 26.92 -11.60 3.37
CA GLU A 117 25.69 -11.33 4.17
C GLU A 117 24.78 -12.56 4.31
N GLU A 118 24.68 -13.41 3.28
CA GLU A 118 23.86 -14.62 3.35
C GLU A 118 24.48 -15.70 4.26
N GLU A 119 25.81 -15.81 4.33
CA GLU A 119 26.50 -16.69 5.28
C GLU A 119 26.35 -16.23 6.75
N GLU A 120 26.40 -14.90 7.02
CA GLU A 120 26.18 -14.37 8.38
C GLU A 120 24.74 -14.60 8.88
N GLU A 121 23.72 -14.46 8.00
CA GLU A 121 22.32 -14.74 8.38
C GLU A 121 22.09 -16.23 8.70
N GLU A 122 22.70 -17.16 7.94
CA GLU A 122 22.60 -18.60 8.24
C GLU A 122 23.28 -18.97 9.57
N GLU A 123 24.44 -18.38 9.90
CA GLU A 123 25.10 -18.62 11.19
C GLU A 123 24.29 -18.09 12.39
N GLU A 124 23.59 -16.96 12.24
CA GLU A 124 22.77 -16.37 13.30
C GLU A 124 21.48 -17.18 13.56
N GLU A 125 20.85 -17.74 12.52
CA GLU A 125 19.72 -18.66 12.67
C GLU A 125 20.13 -19.94 13.42
N ASP A 126 21.30 -20.50 13.07
CA ASP A 126 21.85 -21.71 13.67
C ASP A 126 22.20 -21.54 15.17
N GLN A 127 22.64 -20.34 15.57
CA GLN A 127 22.89 -20.00 16.97
C GLN A 127 21.60 -19.80 17.76
N ASN A 128 20.60 -19.14 17.16
CA ASN A 128 19.29 -18.94 17.79
C ASN A 128 18.54 -20.25 18.03
N GLU A 129 18.64 -21.22 17.10
CA GLU A 129 18.03 -22.54 17.28
C GLU A 129 18.70 -23.32 18.44
N LYS A 130 20.03 -23.28 18.53
CA LYS A 130 20.78 -23.90 19.64
C LYS A 130 20.39 -23.30 20.99
N GLN A 131 20.19 -21.99 21.07
CA GLN A 131 19.80 -21.32 22.32
C GLN A 131 18.35 -21.65 22.72
N SER A 132 17.43 -21.77 21.75
CA SER A 132 16.05 -22.18 22.01
C SER A 132 15.94 -23.60 22.60
N ILE A 133 16.75 -24.54 22.10
CA ILE A 133 16.80 -25.92 22.61
C ILE A 133 17.32 -25.95 24.05
N GLN A 134 18.30 -25.09 24.37
CA GLN A 134 18.86 -25.00 25.72
C GLN A 134 17.83 -24.47 26.74
N ASP A 135 17.04 -23.46 26.39
CA ASP A 135 16.02 -22.89 27.26
C ASP A 135 14.85 -23.85 27.55
N GLN A 136 14.47 -24.67 26.56
CA GLN A 136 13.46 -25.71 26.75
C GLN A 136 13.93 -26.83 27.70
N SER A 137 15.23 -27.14 27.70
CA SER A 137 15.81 -28.14 28.60
C SER A 137 15.80 -27.70 30.07
N HIS A 138 16.03 -26.41 30.33
CA HIS A 138 15.99 -25.85 31.70
C HIS A 138 14.57 -25.78 32.27
N THR A 139 13.58 -25.48 31.42
CA THR A 139 12.17 -25.41 31.84
C THR A 139 11.64 -26.78 32.27
N ASN A 140 12.01 -27.85 31.56
CA ASN A 140 11.58 -29.21 31.90
C ASN A 140 12.24 -29.76 33.19
N GLN A 141 13.44 -29.30 33.55
CA GLN A 141 14.08 -29.67 34.82
C GLN A 141 13.43 -29.01 36.05
N GLN A 142 12.92 -27.77 35.93
CA GLN A 142 12.27 -27.09 37.06
C GLN A 142 10.89 -27.66 37.41
N VAL A 143 10.15 -28.17 36.42
CA VAL A 143 8.82 -28.77 36.66
C VAL A 143 8.94 -30.06 37.49
N LEU A 144 9.99 -30.85 37.28
CA LEU A 144 10.22 -32.12 38.00
C LEU A 144 10.62 -31.96 39.47
N GLN A 145 11.06 -30.78 39.92
CA GLN A 145 11.45 -30.54 41.32
C GLN A 145 10.31 -29.99 42.21
N SER A 146 9.12 -29.74 41.66
CA SER A 146 8.02 -29.06 42.38
C SER A 146 6.92 -29.99 42.95
N HIS A 147 7.13 -31.32 42.92
CA HIS A 147 6.15 -32.30 43.42
C HIS A 147 6.70 -33.16 44.58
N SER A 148 7.07 -32.54 45.69
CA SER A 148 7.33 -33.28 46.94
C SER A 148 7.20 -32.40 48.19
N SER A 149 5.98 -31.96 48.51
CA SER A 149 5.53 -31.68 49.89
C SER A 149 4.14 -31.04 49.91
N SER A 150 3.13 -31.77 50.38
CA SER A 150 1.99 -31.15 51.08
C SER A 150 1.34 -32.18 52.01
N ASP A 151 1.82 -32.14 53.25
CA ASP A 151 1.17 -32.75 54.40
C ASP A 151 -0.07 -31.95 54.84
N GLN A 152 -0.98 -32.71 55.41
CA GLN A 152 -2.27 -32.36 55.97
C GLN A 152 -2.22 -31.19 56.97
N LYS A 153 -3.16 -30.25 56.86
CA LYS A 153 -3.72 -29.55 58.03
C LYS A 153 -5.03 -28.82 57.72
N SER A 154 -6.11 -29.34 58.29
CA SER A 154 -7.39 -28.67 58.48
C SER A 154 -7.24 -27.46 59.41
N PRO A 155 -8.05 -26.41 59.24
CA PRO A 155 -8.67 -25.83 60.43
C PRO A 155 -10.15 -25.44 60.30
N SER A 156 -10.78 -25.64 61.45
CA SER A 156 -12.02 -25.14 62.02
C SER A 156 -12.65 -23.84 61.50
N LEU A 157 -13.99 -23.90 61.45
CA LEU A 157 -14.98 -22.81 61.54
C LEU A 157 -14.71 -21.84 62.70
N PRO A 158 -15.16 -20.58 62.57
CA PRO A 158 -16.14 -20.09 63.54
C PRO A 158 -17.30 -19.27 62.94
N SER A 159 -18.26 -19.05 63.84
CA SER A 159 -19.62 -18.55 63.71
C SER A 159 -19.79 -17.05 63.46
N SER A 160 -20.88 -16.74 62.76
CA SER A 160 -21.82 -15.60 62.89
C SER A 160 -21.40 -14.32 63.62
N HIS A 161 -21.49 -13.19 62.90
CA HIS A 161 -22.08 -11.96 63.43
C HIS A 161 -22.89 -11.22 62.35
N GLN A 162 -24.11 -10.85 62.73
CA GLN A 162 -24.98 -9.89 62.07
C GLN A 162 -24.40 -8.48 62.22
N SER A 163 -24.50 -7.64 61.18
CA SER A 163 -25.13 -6.32 61.27
C SER A 163 -24.98 -5.52 59.97
N GLU A 164 -26.05 -4.77 59.68
CA GLU A 164 -26.09 -3.49 58.98
C GLU A 164 -26.16 -3.42 57.45
N GLN A 165 -27.42 -3.20 57.06
CA GLN A 165 -27.90 -2.44 55.90
C GLN A 165 -26.95 -1.32 55.45
N SER A 166 -26.61 -1.34 54.16
CA SER A 166 -26.40 -0.12 53.39
C SER A 166 -26.87 -0.33 51.94
N HIS A 167 -27.52 0.71 51.42
CA HIS A 167 -28.26 0.75 50.16
C HIS A 167 -27.38 0.50 48.93
N PRO A 168 -27.93 -0.07 47.83
CA PRO A 168 -27.23 -0.12 46.56
C PRO A 168 -27.28 1.26 45.87
N PRO A 169 -26.18 1.77 45.31
CA PRO A 169 -26.25 2.88 44.39
C PRO A 169 -26.86 2.42 43.06
N SER A 170 -27.76 3.25 42.57
CA SER A 170 -28.44 3.20 41.27
C SER A 170 -27.51 2.80 40.12
N SER A 171 -27.87 1.70 39.45
CA SER A 171 -27.34 1.36 38.14
C SER A 171 -27.78 2.42 37.13
N GLN A 172 -26.89 3.34 36.77
CA GLN A 172 -27.03 4.11 35.54
C GLN A 172 -26.81 3.15 34.37
N LYS A 173 -27.91 2.77 33.72
CA LYS A 173 -27.89 2.25 32.35
C LYS A 173 -27.30 3.34 31.46
N ILE A 174 -26.03 3.19 31.09
CA ILE A 174 -25.49 3.87 29.91
C ILE A 174 -26.04 3.09 28.71
N GLN A 175 -27.13 3.59 28.13
CA GLN A 175 -27.51 3.25 26.76
C GLN A 175 -26.43 3.84 25.85
N PHE A 176 -25.57 2.98 25.33
CA PHE A 176 -24.90 3.28 24.07
C PHE A 176 -25.96 3.16 22.97
N ASN A 177 -26.44 4.30 22.50
CA ASN A 177 -27.06 4.38 21.19
C ASN A 177 -25.92 4.25 20.18
N ASP A 178 -25.74 3.05 19.63
CA ASP A 178 -24.95 2.88 18.42
C ASP A 178 -25.68 3.61 17.28
N ASP A 179 -25.05 4.65 16.76
CA ASP A 179 -25.43 5.39 15.57
C ASP A 179 -25.57 4.43 14.37
N GLN A 180 -26.79 3.96 14.14
CA GLN A 180 -27.24 3.35 12.89
C GLN A 180 -27.74 4.44 11.94
N ASP A 181 -26.84 5.32 11.51
CA ASP A 181 -27.08 6.21 10.36
C ASP A 181 -26.10 5.86 9.23
N ILE A 182 -26.19 4.61 8.74
CA ILE A 182 -25.69 4.28 7.41
C ILE A 182 -26.79 4.71 6.43
N ILE A 183 -26.66 5.96 5.95
CA ILE A 183 -27.41 6.48 4.81
C ILE A 183 -27.17 5.54 3.63
N THR A 184 -28.16 4.69 3.39
CA THR A 184 -28.21 3.77 2.28
C THR A 184 -28.63 4.56 1.05
N ASN A 185 -27.67 5.16 0.34
CA ASN A 185 -27.89 5.69 -1.00
C ASN A 185 -28.10 4.52 -1.98
N GLN A 186 -29.26 3.87 -1.89
CA GLN A 186 -29.80 3.05 -2.95
C GLN A 186 -30.35 3.99 -4.02
N GLN A 187 -29.53 4.26 -5.04
CA GLN A 187 -30.04 4.83 -6.29
C GLN A 187 -31.04 3.83 -6.88
N GLN A 188 -32.31 4.22 -6.94
CA GLN A 188 -33.37 3.46 -7.57
C GLN A 188 -33.16 3.46 -9.09
N TYR A 189 -32.56 2.40 -9.61
CA TYR A 189 -32.50 2.15 -11.05
C TYR A 189 -33.83 1.52 -11.49
N ASN A 190 -34.54 2.19 -12.40
CA ASN A 190 -35.67 1.63 -13.14
C ASN A 190 -35.17 0.47 -14.02
N THR A 191 -35.20 -0.75 -13.47
CA THR A 191 -34.84 -1.98 -14.16
C THR A 191 -36.10 -2.73 -14.56
N THR A 192 -36.17 -3.12 -15.84
CA THR A 192 -37.15 -4.05 -16.41
C THR A 192 -37.31 -5.28 -15.50
N PRO A 193 -38.51 -5.88 -15.33
CA PRO A 193 -38.73 -6.99 -14.42
C PRO A 193 -37.87 -8.20 -14.80
N GLN A 194 -36.67 -8.29 -14.23
CA GLN A 194 -35.85 -9.49 -14.35
C GLN A 194 -36.52 -10.59 -13.53
N LYS A 195 -36.72 -11.73 -14.18
CA LYS A 195 -37.15 -12.99 -13.57
C LYS A 195 -36.36 -13.19 -12.28
N GLN A 196 -37.04 -13.10 -11.13
CA GLN A 196 -36.41 -13.26 -9.82
C GLN A 196 -35.78 -14.64 -9.74
N VAL A 197 -34.46 -14.69 -9.90
CA VAL A 197 -33.68 -15.88 -9.59
C VAL A 197 -33.73 -16.04 -8.07
N PRO A 198 -34.05 -17.23 -7.53
CA PRO A 198 -34.05 -17.46 -6.09
C PRO A 198 -32.73 -17.01 -5.49
N GLN A 199 -32.76 -16.01 -4.62
CA GLN A 199 -31.57 -15.52 -3.93
C GLN A 199 -31.13 -16.58 -2.93
N GLN A 200 -29.96 -17.20 -3.16
CA GLN A 200 -29.36 -18.06 -2.14
C GLN A 200 -29.01 -17.23 -0.90
N PRO A 201 -29.19 -17.79 0.31
CA PRO A 201 -28.89 -17.08 1.55
C PRO A 201 -27.43 -16.63 1.57
N ILE A 202 -27.21 -15.36 1.91
CA ILE A 202 -25.87 -14.77 2.03
C ILE A 202 -25.11 -15.48 3.15
N GLN A 203 -24.01 -16.14 2.80
CA GLN A 203 -23.15 -16.79 3.79
C GLN A 203 -22.21 -15.77 4.43
N GLN A 204 -22.40 -15.54 5.73
CA GLN A 204 -21.41 -14.86 6.57
C GLN A 204 -20.57 -15.93 7.25
N LEU A 205 -19.26 -15.92 7.00
CA LEU A 205 -18.37 -16.90 7.60
C LEU A 205 -17.83 -16.36 8.93
N ALA A 206 -17.79 -17.22 9.94
CA ALA A 206 -17.03 -16.95 11.14
C ALA A 206 -15.54 -16.86 10.80
N ILE A 207 -14.87 -15.86 11.36
CA ILE A 207 -13.42 -15.65 11.23
C ILE A 207 -12.80 -16.02 12.57
N THR A 208 -11.79 -16.87 12.57
CA THR A 208 -11.06 -17.26 13.79
C THR A 208 -9.58 -16.87 13.71
N PRO A 209 -8.89 -16.64 14.84
CA PRO A 209 -7.46 -16.29 14.84
C PRO A 209 -6.55 -17.30 14.13
N ASN A 210 -6.91 -18.58 14.17
CA ASN A 210 -6.11 -19.66 13.57
C ASN A 210 -6.03 -19.59 12.04
N GLU A 211 -6.88 -18.76 11.43
CA GLU A 211 -6.89 -18.52 10.00
C GLU A 211 -5.92 -17.41 9.60
N PHE A 212 -5.10 -16.88 10.51
CA PHE A 212 -4.10 -15.88 10.19
C PHE A 212 -2.69 -16.48 10.31
N LYS A 213 -1.95 -16.42 9.20
CA LYS A 213 -0.52 -16.74 9.15
C LYS A 213 0.28 -15.44 9.19
N PHE A 214 1.22 -15.36 10.11
CA PHE A 214 2.08 -14.20 10.33
C PHE A 214 3.47 -14.52 9.80
N HIS A 215 4.02 -13.66 8.95
CA HIS A 215 5.37 -13.91 8.42
C HIS A 215 6.47 -13.45 9.38
N ILE A 216 6.18 -12.58 10.35
CA ILE A 216 7.11 -12.02 11.34
C ILE A 216 6.25 -11.58 12.54
N LYS A 217 6.75 -11.76 13.78
CA LYS A 217 6.33 -11.27 15.13
C LYS A 217 4.96 -10.54 15.33
N ALA A 218 3.93 -10.76 14.53
CA ALA A 218 2.61 -10.20 14.71
C ALA A 218 1.74 -11.14 15.54
N THR A 219 0.75 -10.56 16.21
CA THR A 219 -0.17 -11.31 17.06
C THR A 219 -1.61 -11.01 16.66
N ALA A 220 -2.44 -12.06 16.56
CA ALA A 220 -3.89 -11.90 16.59
C ALA A 220 -4.38 -12.10 18.02
N SER A 221 -5.18 -11.16 18.50
CA SER A 221 -5.88 -11.29 19.77
C SER A 221 -7.39 -11.32 19.53
N CYS A 222 -8.10 -12.13 20.31
CA CYS A 222 -9.52 -12.41 20.10
C CYS A 222 -10.39 -12.14 21.34
N LYS A 223 -9.89 -11.37 22.31
CA LYS A 223 -10.54 -11.26 23.64
C LYS A 223 -11.99 -10.74 23.59
N ASN A 224 -12.38 -9.99 22.56
CA ASN A 224 -13.76 -9.53 22.30
C ASN A 224 -13.97 -9.20 20.81
N ASP A 225 -12.92 -8.71 20.16
CA ASP A 225 -12.84 -8.49 18.72
C ASP A 225 -11.58 -9.18 18.20
N LEU A 226 -11.60 -9.61 16.95
CA LEU A 226 -10.41 -10.08 16.27
C LEU A 226 -9.56 -8.87 15.85
N VAL A 227 -8.46 -8.66 16.56
CA VAL A 227 -7.51 -7.57 16.30
C VAL A 227 -6.15 -8.15 15.97
N ILE A 228 -5.62 -7.76 14.81
CA ILE A 228 -4.27 -8.07 14.36
C ILE A 228 -3.37 -6.90 14.74
N LYS A 229 -2.28 -7.17 15.44
CA LYS A 229 -1.27 -6.17 15.84
C LYS A 229 0.09 -6.53 15.26
N GLY A 230 0.81 -5.52 14.78
CA GLY A 230 2.23 -5.67 14.46
C GLY A 230 3.03 -5.97 15.74
N GLY A 231 4.21 -6.56 15.60
CA GLY A 231 5.11 -6.74 16.75
C GLY A 231 6.59 -6.54 16.44
N ASP A 232 6.91 -5.96 15.28
CA ASP A 232 8.26 -5.49 14.95
C ASP A 232 8.22 -4.15 14.21
N LEU A 233 9.37 -3.49 14.05
CA LEU A 233 9.58 -2.27 13.29
C LEU A 233 9.57 -2.49 11.78
N GLN A 234 9.71 -3.75 11.33
CA GLN A 234 9.63 -4.09 9.92
C GLN A 234 8.18 -4.23 9.44
N THR A 235 7.98 -3.98 8.15
CA THR A 235 6.69 -4.14 7.48
C THR A 235 6.25 -5.60 7.58
N THR A 236 5.25 -5.85 8.43
CA THR A 236 4.70 -7.17 8.68
C THR A 236 3.54 -7.43 7.74
N MET A 237 3.57 -8.58 7.07
CA MET A 237 2.46 -9.07 6.27
C MET A 237 1.75 -10.20 7.00
N VAL A 238 0.43 -10.11 7.02
CA VAL A 238 -0.46 -11.09 7.65
C VAL A 238 -1.40 -11.64 6.58
N VAL A 239 -1.47 -12.95 6.49
CA VAL A 239 -2.22 -13.66 5.47
C VAL A 239 -3.44 -14.28 6.15
N PHE A 240 -4.62 -13.96 5.64
CA PHE A 240 -5.83 -14.69 6.00
C PHE A 240 -5.85 -15.98 5.18
N ASP A 241 -5.45 -17.09 5.80
CA ASP A 241 -5.22 -18.41 5.24
C ASP A 241 -6.51 -19.18 4.93
N ARG A 242 -7.45 -18.48 4.30
CA ARG A 242 -8.63 -19.09 3.69
C ARG A 242 -8.60 -18.83 2.19
N GLU A 243 -8.62 -19.91 1.43
CA GLU A 243 -8.65 -19.86 -0.03
C GLU A 243 -10.05 -19.56 -0.53
N LEU A 244 -10.15 -18.59 -1.44
CA LEU A 244 -11.38 -18.24 -2.12
C LEU A 244 -11.24 -18.63 -3.58
N THR A 245 -12.15 -19.47 -4.06
CA THR A 245 -12.08 -20.09 -5.40
C THR A 245 -13.29 -19.81 -6.29
N GLN A 246 -14.34 -19.18 -5.74
CA GLN A 246 -15.57 -18.84 -6.44
C GLN A 246 -16.34 -17.78 -5.64
N GLY A 247 -17.30 -17.09 -6.26
CA GLY A 247 -18.21 -16.16 -5.59
C GLY A 247 -17.69 -14.72 -5.53
N VAL A 248 -18.51 -13.82 -4.99
CA VAL A 248 -18.10 -12.43 -4.70
C VAL A 248 -17.89 -12.29 -3.20
N TRP A 249 -16.68 -11.96 -2.77
CA TRP A 249 -16.32 -11.87 -1.36
C TRP A 249 -16.01 -10.44 -0.95
N ARG A 250 -16.57 -10.05 0.19
CA ARG A 250 -16.34 -8.75 0.83
C ARG A 250 -15.65 -8.96 2.17
N PHE A 251 -14.40 -8.53 2.26
CA PHE A 251 -13.64 -8.54 3.50
C PHE A 251 -13.66 -7.14 4.11
N LEU A 252 -14.36 -7.00 5.24
CA LEU A 252 -14.51 -5.74 5.97
C LEU A 252 -13.56 -5.72 7.19
N ALA A 253 -12.72 -4.70 7.25
CA ALA A 253 -11.82 -4.43 8.36
C ALA A 253 -11.82 -2.94 8.72
N LYS A 254 -11.36 -2.60 9.92
CA LYS A 254 -11.20 -1.21 10.39
C LYS A 254 -9.76 -0.97 10.79
N ALA A 255 -9.17 0.10 10.27
CA ALA A 255 -7.85 0.57 10.67
C ALA A 255 -7.98 1.24 12.03
N THR A 256 -7.58 0.61 13.14
CA THR A 256 -7.79 1.20 14.47
C THR A 256 -6.62 2.07 14.92
N LYS A 257 -5.40 1.69 14.54
CA LYS A 257 -4.18 2.47 14.79
C LYS A 257 -3.24 2.31 13.60
N LEU A 258 -2.72 3.44 13.11
CA LEU A 258 -1.92 3.52 11.89
C LEU A 258 -0.80 4.54 12.09
N SER A 259 0.44 4.15 11.80
CA SER A 259 1.58 5.07 11.74
C SER A 259 2.16 5.23 10.33
N ALA A 260 2.47 4.14 9.61
CA ALA A 260 2.99 4.20 8.24
C ALA A 260 2.84 2.85 7.51
N SER A 261 2.85 2.84 6.17
CA SER A 261 2.88 1.64 5.31
C SER A 261 1.85 0.55 5.67
N PHE A 262 0.61 0.99 5.83
CA PHE A 262 -0.53 0.18 6.23
C PHE A 262 -1.47 -0.09 5.05
N GLY A 263 -1.96 -1.32 4.94
CA GLY A 263 -2.68 -1.72 3.73
C GLY A 263 -3.39 -3.06 3.80
N ILE A 264 -4.15 -3.32 2.74
CA ILE A 264 -4.96 -4.53 2.54
C ILE A 264 -4.88 -4.93 1.06
N GLY A 265 -4.97 -6.22 0.79
CA GLY A 265 -4.81 -6.74 -0.56
C GLY A 265 -5.25 -8.18 -0.70
N ILE A 266 -4.84 -8.77 -1.82
CA ILE A 266 -4.95 -10.19 -2.11
C ILE A 266 -3.63 -10.75 -2.64
N ILE A 267 -3.44 -12.05 -2.48
CA ILE A 267 -2.35 -12.82 -3.10
C ILE A 267 -2.94 -14.00 -3.87
N ASP A 268 -2.24 -14.44 -4.91
CA ASP A 268 -2.49 -15.74 -5.53
C ASP A 268 -2.30 -16.87 -4.52
N ALA A 269 -3.35 -17.65 -4.29
CA ALA A 269 -3.33 -18.75 -3.34
C ALA A 269 -2.42 -19.91 -3.77
N ASN A 270 -2.04 -20.00 -5.05
CA ASN A 270 -1.14 -21.04 -5.54
C ASN A 270 0.34 -20.78 -5.19
N GLN A 271 0.68 -19.62 -4.62
CA GLN A 271 2.05 -19.33 -4.21
C GLN A 271 2.45 -20.09 -2.95
N THR A 272 3.58 -20.78 -3.02
CA THR A 272 4.21 -21.43 -1.85
C THR A 272 5.00 -20.44 -0.99
N LYS A 273 5.57 -19.39 -1.60
CA LYS A 273 6.30 -18.32 -0.92
C LYS A 273 5.58 -16.99 -1.11
N ILE A 274 5.20 -16.37 -0.01
CA ILE A 274 4.47 -15.10 -0.02
C ILE A 274 5.48 -13.97 0.12
N LEU A 275 5.71 -13.24 -0.97
CA LEU A 275 6.66 -12.12 -1.00
C LEU A 275 5.99 -10.84 -0.52
N HIS A 276 6.72 -10.01 0.23
CA HIS A 276 6.23 -8.70 0.61
C HIS A 276 5.95 -7.83 -0.64
N PRO A 277 4.85 -7.07 -0.72
CA PRO A 277 4.49 -6.25 -1.90
C PRO A 277 5.56 -5.23 -2.30
N PHE A 278 6.41 -4.79 -1.38
CA PHE A 278 7.52 -3.85 -1.64
C PHE A 278 8.80 -4.47 -2.20
N ARG A 279 8.88 -5.80 -2.37
CA ARG A 279 10.08 -6.44 -2.96
C ARG A 279 10.12 -6.23 -4.47
N ILE A 280 10.52 -5.02 -4.88
CA ILE A 280 10.60 -4.55 -6.27
C ILE A 280 11.59 -5.38 -7.10
N ASN A 281 12.65 -5.91 -6.47
CA ASN A 281 13.65 -6.72 -7.17
C ASN A 281 13.11 -8.08 -7.63
N ASN A 282 11.91 -8.48 -7.18
CA ASN A 282 11.30 -9.76 -7.52
C ASN A 282 9.88 -9.63 -8.09
N ARG A 283 9.68 -8.64 -8.97
CA ARG A 283 8.37 -8.38 -9.62
C ARG A 283 7.80 -9.60 -10.34
N LEU A 284 8.65 -10.40 -11.00
CA LEU A 284 8.19 -11.56 -11.78
C LEU A 284 7.58 -12.66 -10.92
N ASN A 285 8.00 -12.78 -9.65
CA ASN A 285 7.49 -13.82 -8.73
C ASN A 285 6.57 -13.25 -7.64
N ASN A 286 6.28 -11.95 -7.66
CA ASN A 286 5.40 -11.33 -6.70
C ASN A 286 3.97 -11.38 -7.25
N ASN A 287 3.12 -12.28 -6.75
CA ASN A 287 1.73 -12.40 -7.20
C ASN A 287 0.76 -11.73 -6.22
N SER A 288 1.15 -10.59 -5.67
CA SER A 288 0.29 -9.79 -4.77
C SER A 288 -0.34 -8.58 -5.46
N ILE A 289 -1.53 -8.22 -4.99
CA ILE A 289 -2.17 -6.93 -5.21
C ILE A 289 -2.40 -6.30 -3.84
N CYS A 290 -1.77 -5.17 -3.53
CA CYS A 290 -1.92 -4.52 -2.23
C CYS A 290 -2.18 -3.02 -2.39
N TYR A 291 -3.17 -2.51 -1.66
CA TYR A 291 -3.37 -1.07 -1.53
C TYR A 291 -2.71 -0.58 -0.25
N ILE A 292 -1.66 0.25 -0.38
CA ILE A 292 -0.85 0.71 0.75
C ILE A 292 -0.62 2.23 0.65
N GLY A 293 -0.95 2.97 1.71
CA GLY A 293 -0.98 4.43 1.67
C GLY A 293 -1.98 4.92 0.62
N LYS A 294 -1.51 5.62 -0.41
CA LYS A 294 -2.31 6.06 -1.59
C LYS A 294 -2.06 5.23 -2.84
N MET A 295 -1.22 4.20 -2.75
CA MET A 295 -0.67 3.51 -3.90
C MET A 295 -1.24 2.08 -4.01
N LEU A 296 -1.69 1.74 -5.21
CA LEU A 296 -2.03 0.37 -5.56
C LEU A 296 -0.78 -0.33 -6.09
N TRP A 297 -0.34 -1.39 -5.44
CA TRP A 297 0.77 -2.23 -5.87
C TRP A 297 0.22 -3.47 -6.56
N ILE A 298 0.63 -3.72 -7.80
CA ILE A 298 0.28 -4.93 -8.55
C ILE A 298 1.60 -5.60 -8.92
N LYS A 299 1.83 -6.80 -8.40
CA LYS A 299 3.06 -7.57 -8.62
C LYS A 299 4.33 -6.77 -8.34
N GLY A 300 4.33 -6.01 -7.24
CA GLY A 300 5.43 -5.13 -6.84
C GLY A 300 5.60 -3.86 -7.70
N SER A 301 4.69 -3.59 -8.63
CA SER A 301 4.66 -2.35 -9.42
C SER A 301 3.61 -1.40 -8.88
N GLY A 302 4.05 -0.27 -8.33
CA GLY A 302 3.19 0.78 -7.82
C GLY A 302 2.44 1.53 -8.93
N LYS A 303 1.15 1.77 -8.73
CA LYS A 303 0.26 2.60 -9.55
C LYS A 303 -0.13 3.81 -8.71
N VAL A 304 0.38 4.97 -9.11
CA VAL A 304 0.14 6.25 -8.44
C VAL A 304 -1.08 6.91 -9.06
N ASP A 305 -2.02 7.32 -8.21
CA ASP A 305 -3.18 8.10 -8.61
C ASP A 305 -3.46 9.16 -7.54
N GLN A 306 -3.66 10.40 -7.96
CA GLN A 306 -4.00 11.50 -7.05
C GLN A 306 -5.44 11.40 -6.53
N ALA A 307 -6.33 10.70 -7.24
CA ALA A 307 -7.72 10.52 -6.83
C ALA A 307 -7.88 9.44 -5.74
N ASN A 308 -6.84 8.62 -5.51
CA ASN A 308 -6.83 7.61 -4.46
C ASN A 308 -6.80 8.23 -3.07
N LYS A 309 -7.67 7.75 -2.18
CA LYS A 309 -7.72 8.18 -0.78
C LYS A 309 -6.87 7.26 0.08
N GLU A 310 -6.00 7.86 0.87
CA GLU A 310 -5.23 7.11 1.87
C GLU A 310 -6.14 6.51 2.94
N ILE A 311 -5.81 5.29 3.37
CA ILE A 311 -6.43 4.68 4.55
C ILE A 311 -5.89 5.42 5.78
N THR A 312 -6.79 6.01 6.57
CA THR A 312 -6.44 6.67 7.83
C THR A 312 -7.03 5.94 9.03
N SER A 313 -6.54 6.26 10.23
CA SER A 313 -7.04 5.71 11.48
C SER A 313 -8.56 5.92 11.63
N ASN A 314 -9.21 4.92 12.19
CA ASN A 314 -10.66 4.77 12.39
C ASN A 314 -11.51 4.60 11.11
N GLN A 315 -10.90 4.47 9.94
CA GLN A 315 -11.65 4.18 8.71
C GLN A 315 -11.97 2.70 8.56
N SER A 316 -13.14 2.41 8.00
CA SER A 316 -13.53 1.07 7.59
C SER A 316 -13.14 0.85 6.13
N VAL A 317 -12.55 -0.29 5.85
CA VAL A 317 -12.07 -0.67 4.52
C VAL A 317 -12.73 -1.97 4.13
N THR A 318 -13.32 -2.00 2.93
CA THR A 318 -13.84 -3.24 2.34
C THR A 318 -13.03 -3.58 1.10
N ALA A 319 -12.32 -4.69 1.15
CA ALA A 319 -11.76 -5.31 -0.05
C ALA A 319 -12.82 -6.22 -0.68
N VAL A 320 -13.00 -6.09 -2.00
CA VAL A 320 -14.00 -6.85 -2.76
C VAL A 320 -13.27 -7.66 -3.82
N VAL A 321 -13.51 -8.97 -3.83
CA VAL A 321 -13.04 -9.90 -4.85
C VAL A 321 -14.27 -10.46 -5.55
N ASP A 322 -14.31 -10.36 -6.87
CA ASP A 322 -15.34 -10.97 -7.70
C ASP A 322 -14.70 -12.09 -8.53
N LEU A 323 -14.99 -13.34 -8.14
CA LEU A 323 -14.58 -14.56 -8.82
C LEU A 323 -15.72 -15.15 -9.67
N ILE A 324 -16.78 -14.36 -9.94
CA ILE A 324 -17.87 -14.73 -10.85
C ILE A 324 -17.72 -13.99 -12.17
N SER A 325 -17.28 -12.72 -12.12
CA SER A 325 -17.06 -11.91 -13.32
C SER A 325 -15.98 -12.52 -14.22
N ASP A 326 -16.14 -12.39 -15.53
CA ASP A 326 -15.10 -12.70 -16.50
C ASP A 326 -14.70 -11.41 -17.24
N PRO A 327 -13.52 -10.83 -16.94
CA PRO A 327 -12.46 -11.36 -16.08
C PRO A 327 -12.76 -11.22 -14.58
N HIS A 328 -12.11 -12.02 -13.73
CA HIS A 328 -12.17 -11.85 -12.26
C HIS A 328 -11.63 -10.47 -11.85
N THR A 329 -12.19 -9.90 -10.78
CA THR A 329 -11.84 -8.53 -10.38
C THR A 329 -11.58 -8.33 -8.89
N PHE A 330 -10.77 -7.32 -8.59
CA PHE A 330 -10.50 -6.83 -7.23
C PHE A 330 -10.71 -5.31 -7.18
N SER A 331 -11.41 -4.85 -6.14
CA SER A 331 -11.58 -3.42 -5.86
C SER A 331 -11.62 -3.16 -4.35
N LEU A 332 -11.61 -1.88 -3.98
CA LEU A 332 -11.58 -1.46 -2.59
C LEU A 332 -12.51 -0.27 -2.35
N THR A 333 -13.14 -0.26 -1.18
CA THR A 333 -13.88 0.90 -0.67
C THR A 333 -13.30 1.34 0.68
N ILE A 334 -13.27 2.65 0.92
CA ILE A 334 -12.87 3.27 2.19
C ILE A 334 -14.05 4.10 2.67
N ASN A 335 -14.56 3.81 3.87
CA ASN A 335 -15.78 4.40 4.44
C ASN A 335 -16.94 4.39 3.42
N ALA A 336 -17.19 3.21 2.83
CA ALA A 336 -18.19 2.98 1.78
C ALA A 336 -17.99 3.78 0.47
N GLN A 337 -16.92 4.57 0.35
CA GLN A 337 -16.55 5.22 -0.90
C GLN A 337 -15.60 4.34 -1.72
N MET A 338 -16.03 3.99 -2.93
CA MET A 338 -15.23 3.24 -3.90
C MET A 338 -13.97 4.01 -4.28
N GLN A 339 -12.83 3.33 -4.23
CA GLN A 339 -11.58 3.88 -4.77
C GLN A 339 -11.64 3.90 -6.30
N PRO A 340 -11.02 4.88 -6.96
CA PRO A 340 -11.13 5.06 -8.41
C PRO A 340 -10.20 4.09 -9.17
N PHE A 341 -10.18 2.81 -8.81
CA PHE A 341 -9.46 1.76 -9.51
C PHE A 341 -10.16 0.40 -9.41
N CYS A 342 -9.94 -0.44 -10.41
CA CYS A 342 -10.27 -1.86 -10.37
C CYS A 342 -9.07 -2.64 -10.94
N VAL A 343 -8.77 -3.80 -10.35
CA VAL A 343 -7.82 -4.75 -10.94
C VAL A 343 -8.61 -5.88 -11.57
N THR A 344 -8.30 -6.20 -12.83
CA THR A 344 -8.94 -7.24 -13.63
C THR A 344 -7.96 -8.39 -13.87
N HIS A 345 -8.50 -9.55 -14.25
CA HIS A 345 -7.73 -10.77 -14.54
C HIS A 345 -6.95 -11.27 -13.31
N ILE A 346 -7.51 -11.09 -12.12
CA ILE A 346 -6.92 -11.64 -10.90
C ILE A 346 -6.94 -13.18 -10.94
N PRO A 347 -6.09 -13.87 -10.17
CA PRO A 347 -6.06 -15.34 -10.14
C PRO A 347 -7.39 -15.98 -9.75
N ASP A 348 -7.65 -17.19 -10.22
CA ASP A 348 -8.84 -17.98 -9.88
C ASP A 348 -8.93 -18.36 -8.40
N LYS A 349 -7.79 -18.33 -7.70
CA LYS A 349 -7.70 -18.62 -6.28
C LYS A 349 -6.92 -17.54 -5.57
N VAL A 350 -7.54 -16.92 -4.57
CA VAL A 350 -6.92 -15.82 -3.83
C VAL A 350 -7.05 -16.00 -2.32
N LYS A 351 -6.12 -15.38 -1.59
CA LYS A 351 -6.19 -15.18 -0.13
C LYS A 351 -6.11 -13.69 0.17
N PHE A 352 -6.80 -13.23 1.21
CA PHE A 352 -6.68 -11.84 1.65
C PHE A 352 -5.39 -11.63 2.45
N VAL A 353 -4.79 -10.45 2.32
CA VAL A 353 -3.60 -10.05 3.07
C VAL A 353 -3.73 -8.67 3.67
N PHE A 354 -3.03 -8.45 4.77
CA PHE A 354 -2.93 -7.20 5.50
C PHE A 354 -1.46 -6.85 5.67
N THR A 355 -1.13 -5.57 5.51
CA THR A 355 0.21 -5.04 5.78
C THR A 355 0.16 -4.08 6.95
N LEU A 356 1.09 -4.23 7.88
CA LEU A 356 1.29 -3.38 9.05
C LEU A 356 2.72 -2.85 8.98
N GLY A 357 2.91 -1.54 8.91
CA GLY A 357 4.24 -0.97 8.74
C GLY A 357 5.02 -0.79 10.04
N ASN A 358 4.34 -0.82 11.18
CA ASN A 358 4.97 -0.66 12.49
C ASN A 358 4.32 -1.56 13.56
N ALA A 359 5.05 -1.81 14.65
CA ALA A 359 4.59 -2.59 15.80
C ALA A 359 3.32 -2.03 16.47
N THR A 360 3.01 -0.74 16.28
CA THR A 360 1.81 -0.14 16.89
C THR A 360 0.58 -0.18 16.00
N ASP A 361 0.73 -0.62 14.74
CA ASP A 361 -0.37 -0.69 13.78
C ASP A 361 -1.35 -1.79 14.15
N GLN A 362 -2.64 -1.54 13.88
CA GLN A 362 -3.71 -2.45 14.27
C GLN A 362 -4.85 -2.48 13.24
N TRP A 363 -5.22 -3.69 12.84
CA TRP A 363 -6.44 -3.98 12.10
C TRP A 363 -7.46 -4.63 13.03
N LYS A 364 -8.68 -4.08 13.09
CA LYS A 364 -9.85 -4.79 13.63
C LYS A 364 -10.59 -5.46 12.49
N ILE A 365 -10.67 -6.79 12.53
CA ILE A 365 -11.38 -7.59 11.53
C ILE A 365 -12.86 -7.63 11.90
N ILE A 366 -13.74 -7.23 10.97
CA ILE A 366 -15.17 -7.11 11.24
C ILE A 366 -15.92 -8.31 10.65
N SER A 367 -15.72 -8.60 9.36
CA SER A 367 -16.42 -9.72 8.72
C SER A 367 -15.83 -10.12 7.38
N LEU A 368 -16.09 -11.37 6.99
CA LEU A 368 -15.96 -11.88 5.63
C LEU A 368 -17.33 -12.41 5.22
N LYS A 369 -17.89 -11.84 4.15
CA LYS A 369 -19.22 -12.21 3.66
C LYS A 369 -19.17 -12.45 2.17
N GLU A 370 -19.88 -13.48 1.73
CA GLU A 370 -20.21 -13.63 0.32
C GLU A 370 -21.27 -12.58 -0.07
N SER A 371 -21.29 -12.16 -1.32
CA SER A 371 -22.19 -11.15 -1.85
C SER A 371 -22.73 -11.62 -3.19
N GLN A 372 -23.97 -11.24 -3.51
CA GLN A 372 -24.54 -11.45 -4.84
C GLN A 372 -24.22 -10.28 -5.78
N ILE A 373 -23.71 -9.17 -5.22
CA ILE A 373 -23.43 -7.94 -5.97
C ILE A 373 -21.93 -7.89 -6.25
N GLY A 374 -21.60 -8.22 -7.49
CA GLY A 374 -20.27 -8.12 -8.07
C GLY A 374 -19.75 -6.69 -8.23
N ILE A 375 -18.60 -6.58 -8.89
CA ILE A 375 -17.99 -5.28 -9.20
C ILE A 375 -18.53 -4.77 -10.53
N ASP A 376 -19.25 -3.65 -10.50
CA ASP A 376 -19.70 -2.97 -11.72
C ASP A 376 -18.53 -2.22 -12.37
N LEU A 377 -18.00 -2.80 -13.46
CA LEU A 377 -16.85 -2.27 -14.18
C LEU A 377 -17.13 -0.89 -14.80
N ASP A 378 -18.37 -0.57 -15.15
CA ASP A 378 -18.74 0.69 -15.81
C ASP A 378 -18.61 1.90 -14.88
N ARG A 379 -18.48 1.65 -13.57
CA ARG A 379 -18.16 2.69 -12.57
C ARG A 379 -16.70 3.11 -12.56
N PHE A 380 -15.84 2.41 -13.29
CA PHE A 380 -14.42 2.71 -13.38
C PHE A 380 -14.07 3.20 -14.79
N ASP A 381 -13.35 4.32 -14.84
CA ASP A 381 -12.68 4.77 -16.06
C ASP A 381 -11.79 3.64 -16.59
N GLU A 382 -11.82 3.39 -17.90
CA GLU A 382 -11.05 2.31 -18.54
C GLU A 382 -9.54 2.42 -18.25
N LYS A 383 -9.02 3.65 -18.19
CA LYS A 383 -7.61 3.94 -17.84
C LYS A 383 -7.24 3.59 -16.39
N LYS A 384 -8.23 3.35 -15.55
CA LYS A 384 -8.11 2.97 -14.13
C LYS A 384 -8.47 1.50 -13.88
N ARG A 385 -8.75 0.75 -14.94
CA ARG A 385 -8.88 -0.71 -14.92
C ARG A 385 -7.50 -1.29 -15.19
N TYR A 386 -6.80 -1.65 -14.13
CA TYR A 386 -5.47 -2.24 -14.23
C TYR A 386 -5.59 -3.74 -14.49
N LYS A 387 -4.78 -4.28 -15.39
CA LYS A 387 -4.63 -5.73 -15.54
C LYS A 387 -3.62 -6.26 -14.51
N TYR A 388 -3.86 -7.48 -14.06
CA TYR A 388 -2.96 -8.20 -13.15
C TYR A 388 -1.68 -8.75 -13.82
N GLU A 389 -1.60 -8.75 -15.15
CA GLU A 389 -0.51 -9.37 -15.94
C GLU A 389 0.92 -8.89 -15.59
#